data_AF-A0A166A7P6-F1
#
_entry.id   AF-A0A166A7P6-F1
#
_cell.length_a   1.000
_cell.length_b   1.000
_cell.length_c   1.000
_cell.angle_alpha   90.00
_cell.angle_beta   90.00
_cell.angle_gamma   90.00
#
_symmetry.space_group_name_H-M   'P 1'
#
loop_
_entity.id
_entity.type
_entity.pdbx_description
1 polymer ?
#
loop_
_entity_poly.entity_id
_entity_poly.type
_entity_poly.pdbx_seq_one_letter_code
_entity_poly.pdbx_strand_id
1 'polypeptide(L)'
;MNMPSEQNWLVLHNLLTDLTKKGYNIPNGINPEMGLIRSSISSYKRDPSHPDLINGLAKAEMSLNNIQGTLLTIAEEEGEEYVDKWLDLFKQVMQGKEVFEFSKSRSKFLVNTPPGLITGRITLKKALAEERVQEIAEWNGLIIEYDDDLTIQLHGDDKDLKIGLKEMGSFFLE
;
A
#
# COMPACT_ATOMS: atom_id res chain seq x y z
N MET A 1 16.00 -0.88 0.07
CA MET A 1 16.10 0.56 -0.20
C MET A 1 14.92 0.97 -1.07
N ASN A 2 14.22 2.03 -0.70
CA ASN A 2 13.17 2.60 -1.53
C ASN A 2 13.82 3.38 -2.69
N MET A 3 13.31 3.22 -3.91
CA MET A 3 13.86 3.94 -5.06
C MET A 3 13.44 5.43 -5.04
N PRO A 4 14.24 6.35 -5.58
CA PRO A 4 13.83 7.76 -5.72
C PRO A 4 12.47 7.92 -6.41
N SER A 5 12.21 7.14 -7.46
CA SER A 5 10.93 7.15 -8.20
C SER A 5 9.75 6.66 -7.34
N GLU A 6 9.98 5.79 -6.34
CA GLU A 6 8.95 5.38 -5.37
C GLU A 6 8.61 6.48 -4.39
N GLN A 7 9.62 7.17 -3.84
CA GLN A 7 9.40 8.29 -2.95
C GLN A 7 8.76 9.47 -3.69
N ASN A 8 9.15 9.72 -4.94
CA ASN A 8 8.53 10.75 -5.78
C ASN A 8 7.04 10.47 -6.00
N TRP A 9 6.70 9.20 -6.31
CA TRP A 9 5.31 8.75 -6.41
C TRP A 9 4.53 8.97 -5.10
N LEU A 10 5.14 8.72 -3.93
CA LEU A 10 4.49 8.97 -2.63
C LEU A 10 4.22 10.44 -2.39
N VAL A 11 5.17 11.33 -2.72
CA VAL A 11 4.96 12.77 -2.58
C VAL A 11 3.79 13.22 -3.45
N LEU A 12 3.75 12.78 -4.72
CA LEU A 12 2.63 13.09 -5.61
C LEU A 12 1.30 12.51 -5.13
N HIS A 13 1.30 11.29 -4.59
CA HIS A 13 0.09 10.68 -4.04
C HIS A 13 -0.45 11.48 -2.85
N ASN A 14 0.44 11.96 -1.97
CA ASN A 14 0.05 12.81 -0.84
C ASN A 14 -0.44 14.18 -1.30
N LEU A 15 0.23 14.82 -2.28
CA LEU A 15 -0.21 16.09 -2.86
C LEU A 15 -1.59 15.96 -3.51
N LEU A 16 -1.77 14.93 -4.34
CA LEU A 16 -3.03 14.60 -4.98
C LEU A 16 -4.16 14.40 -3.94
N THR A 17 -3.86 13.66 -2.87
CA THR A 17 -4.82 13.40 -1.79
C THR A 17 -5.19 14.69 -1.04
N ASP A 18 -4.23 15.56 -0.76
CA ASP A 18 -4.47 16.82 -0.06
C ASP A 18 -5.30 17.79 -0.91
N LEU A 19 -4.94 17.97 -2.19
CA LEU A 19 -5.70 18.77 -3.15
C LEU A 19 -7.14 18.25 -3.32
N THR A 20 -7.31 16.93 -3.41
CA THR A 20 -8.65 16.30 -3.48
C THR A 20 -9.47 16.60 -2.22
N LYS A 21 -8.86 16.51 -1.02
CA LYS A 21 -9.53 16.82 0.25
C LYS A 21 -9.93 18.29 0.37
N LYS A 22 -9.11 19.19 -0.20
CA LYS A 22 -9.37 20.63 -0.28
C LYS A 22 -10.44 20.99 -1.31
N GLY A 23 -10.86 20.04 -2.15
CA GLY A 23 -11.95 20.21 -3.10
C GLY A 23 -11.52 20.68 -4.49
N TYR A 24 -10.22 20.64 -4.82
CA TYR A 24 -9.74 20.96 -6.16
C TYR A 24 -10.17 19.91 -7.18
N ASN A 25 -10.46 20.38 -8.39
CA ASN A 25 -10.84 19.52 -9.49
C ASN A 25 -9.60 18.89 -10.15
N ILE A 26 -9.35 17.61 -9.85
CA ILE A 26 -8.23 16.87 -10.42
C ILE A 26 -8.64 16.24 -11.76
N PRO A 27 -7.81 16.35 -12.83
CA PRO A 27 -8.05 15.63 -14.07
C PRO A 27 -8.23 14.12 -13.87
N ASN A 28 -9.31 13.56 -14.41
CA ASN A 28 -9.70 12.16 -14.23
C ASN A 28 -8.62 11.13 -14.64
N GLY A 29 -7.69 11.51 -15.52
CA GLY A 29 -6.59 10.65 -15.97
C GLY A 29 -5.47 10.44 -14.94
N ILE A 30 -5.33 11.32 -13.95
CA ILE A 30 -4.19 11.28 -13.01
C ILE A 30 -4.25 10.05 -12.10
N ASN A 31 -5.41 9.75 -11.52
CA ASN A 31 -5.57 8.58 -10.64
C ASN A 31 -5.21 7.23 -11.29
N PRO A 32 -5.76 6.87 -12.47
CA PRO A 32 -5.39 5.62 -13.13
C PRO A 32 -3.92 5.63 -13.57
N GLU A 33 -3.38 6.76 -14.02
CA GLU A 33 -1.97 6.87 -14.39
C GLU A 33 -1.03 6.66 -13.19
N MET A 34 -1.38 7.22 -12.02
CA MET A 34 -0.67 6.97 -10.75
C MET A 34 -0.64 5.48 -10.39
N GLY A 35 -1.73 4.74 -10.62
CA GLY A 35 -1.78 3.29 -10.41
C GLY A 35 -0.85 2.51 -11.37
N LEU A 36 -0.82 2.90 -12.64
CA LEU A 36 0.07 2.30 -13.64
C LEU A 36 1.55 2.55 -13.32
N ILE A 37 1.90 3.79 -12.96
CA ILE A 37 3.25 4.16 -12.52
C ILE A 37 3.68 3.29 -11.34
N ARG A 38 2.83 3.14 -10.32
CA ARG A 38 3.14 2.30 -9.14
C ARG A 38 3.43 0.85 -9.53
N SER A 39 2.69 0.33 -10.50
CA SER A 39 2.84 -1.04 -11.01
C SER A 39 4.15 -1.21 -11.78
N SER A 40 4.52 -0.24 -12.63
CA SER A 40 5.78 -0.23 -13.37
C SER A 40 6.99 -0.19 -12.44
N ILE A 41 6.97 0.71 -11.44
CA ILE A 41 8.03 0.81 -10.44
C ILE A 41 8.17 -0.50 -9.64
N SER A 42 7.05 -1.09 -9.21
CA SER A 42 7.06 -2.36 -8.47
C SER A 42 7.58 -3.52 -9.31
N SER A 43 7.24 -3.54 -10.60
CA SER A 43 7.69 -4.57 -11.54
C SER A 43 9.19 -4.47 -11.79
N TYR A 44 9.71 -3.26 -12.02
CA TYR A 44 11.15 -3.03 -12.16
C TYR A 44 11.94 -3.46 -10.91
N LYS A 45 11.45 -3.14 -9.70
CA LYS A 45 12.11 -3.58 -8.46
C LYS A 45 12.24 -5.10 -8.34
N ARG A 46 11.29 -5.84 -8.92
CA ARG A 46 11.31 -7.31 -8.90
C ARG A 46 12.35 -7.89 -9.86
N ASP A 47 12.54 -7.29 -11.04
CA ASP A 47 13.57 -7.67 -11.99
C ASP A 47 14.15 -6.43 -12.69
N PRO A 48 15.20 -5.81 -12.11
CA PRO A 48 15.80 -4.58 -12.64
C PRO A 48 16.59 -4.77 -13.93
N SER A 49 16.85 -6.02 -14.32
CA SER A 49 17.70 -6.37 -15.47
C SER A 49 16.92 -6.58 -16.77
N HIS A 50 15.59 -6.73 -16.68
CA HIS A 50 14.76 -7.00 -17.84
C HIS A 50 14.56 -5.72 -18.69
N PRO A 51 14.90 -5.72 -19.99
CA PRO A 51 14.83 -4.53 -20.84
C PRO A 51 13.44 -3.86 -20.87
N ASP A 52 12.37 -4.65 -20.93
CA ASP A 52 11.00 -4.09 -20.94
C ASP A 52 10.64 -3.39 -19.62
N LEU A 53 11.19 -3.86 -18.49
CA LEU A 53 10.94 -3.26 -17.19
C LEU A 53 11.76 -1.97 -17.00
N ILE A 54 12.98 -1.92 -17.54
CA ILE A 54 13.79 -0.69 -17.63
C ILE A 54 13.03 0.37 -18.44
N ASN A 55 12.54 0.00 -19.63
CA ASN A 55 11.74 0.89 -20.46
C ASN A 55 10.43 1.31 -19.79
N GLY A 56 9.79 0.39 -19.06
CA GLY A 56 8.60 0.67 -18.26
C GLY A 56 8.86 1.67 -17.15
N LEU A 57 10.00 1.57 -16.46
CA LEU A 57 10.40 2.55 -15.45
C LEU A 57 10.66 3.93 -16.06
N ALA A 58 11.40 4.02 -17.17
CA ALA A 58 11.66 5.29 -17.83
C ALA A 58 10.38 6.00 -18.25
N LYS A 59 9.40 5.27 -18.80
CA LYS A 59 8.06 5.82 -19.10
C LYS A 59 7.33 6.28 -17.84
N ALA A 60 7.41 5.50 -16.76
CA ALA A 60 6.80 5.86 -15.48
C ALA A 60 7.39 7.15 -14.92
N GLU A 61 8.71 7.37 -15.04
CA GLU A 61 9.38 8.60 -14.62
C GLU A 61 8.97 9.82 -15.45
N MET A 62 8.81 9.66 -16.77
CA MET A 62 8.26 10.72 -17.62
C MET A 62 6.83 11.09 -17.21
N SER A 63 5.97 10.10 -16.97
CA SER A 63 4.61 10.33 -16.48
C SER A 63 4.59 11.00 -15.09
N LEU A 64 5.46 10.59 -14.16
CA LEU A 64 5.60 11.25 -12.85
C LEU A 64 5.89 12.74 -13.01
N ASN A 65 6.82 13.12 -13.90
CA ASN A 65 7.15 14.52 -14.14
C ASN A 65 5.97 15.31 -14.71
N ASN A 66 5.21 14.72 -15.63
CA ASN A 66 4.02 15.36 -16.20
C ASN A 66 2.92 15.57 -15.16
N ILE A 67 2.67 14.56 -14.32
CA ILE A 67 1.71 14.64 -13.21
C ILE A 67 2.17 15.69 -12.20
N GLN A 68 3.46 15.71 -11.86
CA GLN A 68 4.03 16.71 -10.95
C GLN A 68 3.78 18.13 -11.45
N GLY A 69 4.07 18.43 -12.71
CA GLY A 69 3.79 19.74 -13.30
C GLY A 69 2.31 20.11 -13.19
N THR A 70 1.42 19.17 -13.53
CA THR A 70 -0.03 19.38 -13.46
C THR A 70 -0.52 19.66 -12.04
N LEU A 71 -0.09 18.86 -11.06
CA LEU A 71 -0.51 19.02 -9.66
C LEU A 71 0.09 20.27 -9.03
N LEU A 72 1.31 20.67 -9.39
CA LEU A 72 1.91 21.92 -8.92
C LEU A 72 1.18 23.13 -9.47
N THR A 73 0.76 23.13 -10.73
CA THR A 73 -0.09 24.21 -11.28
C THR A 73 -1.42 24.33 -10.53
N ILE A 74 -2.05 23.21 -10.15
CA ILE A 74 -3.26 23.25 -9.31
C ILE A 74 -2.92 23.76 -7.91
N ALA A 75 -1.77 23.35 -7.35
CA ALA A 75 -1.31 23.78 -6.03
C ALA A 75 -1.00 25.28 -5.96
N GLU A 76 -0.65 25.94 -7.07
CA GLU A 76 -0.45 27.40 -7.12
C GLU A 76 -1.72 28.16 -6.71
N GLU A 77 -2.92 27.58 -6.88
CA GLU A 77 -4.19 28.17 -6.44
C GLU A 77 -4.31 28.27 -4.90
N GLU A 78 -3.57 27.45 -4.13
CA GLU A 78 -3.50 27.55 -2.66
C GLU A 78 -2.52 28.63 -2.20
N GLY A 79 -1.56 29.01 -3.04
CA GLY A 79 -0.55 30.03 -2.76
C GLY A 79 0.88 29.50 -2.68
N GLU A 80 1.83 30.42 -2.68
CA GLU A 80 3.27 30.16 -2.80
C GLU A 80 3.81 29.29 -1.65
N GLU A 81 3.43 29.57 -0.41
CA GLU A 81 3.86 28.78 0.76
C GLU A 81 3.46 27.30 0.65
N TYR A 82 2.28 27.02 0.06
CA TYR A 82 1.81 25.66 -0.14
C TYR A 82 2.65 24.95 -1.20
N VAL A 83 2.92 25.60 -2.33
CA VAL A 83 3.77 25.08 -3.41
C VAL A 83 5.19 24.80 -2.91
N ASP A 84 5.77 25.75 -2.17
CA ASP A 84 7.14 25.65 -1.64
C ASP A 84 7.31 24.44 -0.72
N LYS A 85 6.32 24.15 0.13
CA LYS A 85 6.31 22.94 0.97
C LYS A 85 6.46 21.67 0.13
N TRP A 86 5.72 21.56 -0.97
CA TRP A 86 5.79 20.37 -1.84
C TRP A 86 7.08 20.32 -2.65
N LEU A 87 7.56 21.46 -3.15
CA LEU A 87 8.85 21.56 -3.83
C LEU A 87 10.02 21.15 -2.92
N ASP A 88 9.98 21.51 -1.64
CA ASP A 88 10.98 21.06 -0.66
C ASP A 88 10.98 19.54 -0.50
N LEU A 89 9.79 18.92 -0.39
CA LEU A 89 9.67 17.47 -0.32
C LEU A 89 10.26 16.78 -1.58
N PHE A 90 9.98 17.31 -2.78
CA PHE A 90 10.60 16.79 -4.02
C PHE A 90 12.12 16.94 -4.02
N LYS A 91 12.66 18.08 -3.56
CA LYS A 91 14.12 18.29 -3.44
C LYS A 91 14.75 17.30 -2.46
N GLN A 92 14.09 17.02 -1.33
CA GLN A 92 14.56 16.03 -0.37
C GLN A 92 14.60 14.62 -0.97
N VAL A 93 13.59 14.23 -1.76
CA VAL A 93 13.57 12.96 -2.49
C VAL A 93 14.74 12.87 -3.48
N MET A 94 15.03 13.95 -4.23
CA MET A 94 16.18 13.99 -5.15
C MET A 94 17.53 13.84 -4.43
N GLN A 95 17.62 14.24 -3.16
CA GLN A 95 18.79 14.03 -2.29
C GLN A 95 18.86 12.59 -1.74
N GLY A 96 17.93 11.72 -2.11
CA GLY A 96 17.86 10.32 -1.64
C GLY A 96 17.23 10.16 -0.26
N LYS A 97 16.54 11.20 0.26
CA LYS A 97 15.84 11.11 1.55
C LYS A 97 14.49 10.41 1.38
N GLU A 98 14.14 9.59 2.36
CA GLU A 98 12.78 9.09 2.50
C GLU A 98 11.96 10.13 3.27
N VAL A 99 10.99 10.74 2.58
CA VAL A 99 10.15 11.82 3.14
C VAL A 99 8.80 11.32 3.64
N PHE A 100 8.36 10.19 3.11
CA PHE A 100 7.14 9.50 3.54
C PHE A 100 7.42 8.02 3.76
N GLU A 101 6.83 7.48 4.83
CA GLU A 101 6.80 6.04 5.05
C GLU A 101 5.77 5.40 4.11
N PHE A 102 6.16 4.31 3.44
CA PHE A 102 5.18 3.45 2.80
C PHE A 102 4.31 2.83 3.89
N SER A 103 2.98 2.97 3.77
CA SER A 103 2.07 2.14 4.55
C SER A 103 2.42 0.68 4.28
N LYS A 104 2.77 -0.07 5.33
CA LYS A 104 3.02 -1.51 5.21
C LYS A 104 1.76 -2.12 4.60
N SER A 105 1.87 -2.62 3.37
CA SER A 105 0.75 -3.31 2.71
C SER A 105 0.34 -4.47 3.60
N ARG A 106 -0.84 -4.37 4.21
CA ARG A 106 -1.41 -5.43 5.05
C ARG A 106 -1.94 -6.61 4.24
N SER A 107 -1.97 -6.48 2.90
CA SER A 107 -2.46 -7.50 1.99
C SER A 107 -1.30 -8.09 1.21
N LYS A 108 -0.80 -9.26 1.63
CA LYS A 108 0.04 -10.13 0.80
C LYS A 108 -0.84 -11.19 0.15
N PHE A 109 -0.53 -11.55 -1.09
CA PHE A 109 -1.14 -12.69 -1.76
C PHE A 109 -0.72 -13.98 -1.02
N LEU A 110 -1.69 -14.84 -0.69
CA LEU A 110 -1.45 -16.04 0.13
C LEU A 110 -1.01 -17.20 -0.77
N VAL A 111 0.30 -17.44 -0.82
CA VAL A 111 0.90 -18.43 -1.73
C VAL A 111 0.75 -19.87 -1.22
N ASN A 112 0.48 -20.05 0.08
CA ASN A 112 0.53 -21.35 0.76
C ASN A 112 -0.84 -21.84 1.28
N THR A 113 -1.94 -21.57 0.55
CA THR A 113 -3.25 -22.11 0.96
C THR A 113 -3.22 -23.64 0.87
N PRO A 114 -3.47 -24.39 1.97
CA PRO A 114 -3.52 -25.85 1.92
C PRO A 114 -4.55 -26.33 0.89
N PRO A 115 -4.24 -27.35 0.07
CA PRO A 115 -5.17 -27.86 -0.94
C PRO A 115 -6.50 -28.28 -0.32
N GLY A 116 -7.60 -27.76 -0.86
CA GLY A 116 -8.96 -28.09 -0.40
C GLY A 116 -9.49 -27.22 0.75
N LEU A 117 -8.68 -26.34 1.34
CA LEU A 117 -9.12 -25.39 2.36
C LEU A 117 -9.22 -23.97 1.80
N ILE A 118 -10.06 -23.16 2.42
CA ILE A 118 -10.16 -21.73 2.15
C ILE A 118 -9.32 -21.00 3.20
N THR A 119 -8.64 -19.93 2.77
CA THR A 119 -7.83 -19.11 3.66
C THR A 119 -8.47 -17.75 3.89
N GLY A 120 -8.57 -17.36 5.15
CA GLY A 120 -8.85 -16.01 5.60
C GLY A 120 -7.60 -15.39 6.22
N ARG A 121 -7.46 -14.07 6.10
CA ARG A 121 -6.38 -13.32 6.75
C ARG A 121 -6.96 -12.19 7.57
N ILE A 122 -6.47 -12.05 8.80
CA ILE A 122 -6.85 -11.01 9.73
C ILE A 122 -5.60 -10.26 10.20
N THR A 123 -5.65 -8.93 10.22
CA THR A 123 -4.58 -8.09 10.80
C THR A 123 -5.17 -7.26 11.92
N LEU A 124 -4.84 -7.62 13.15
CA LEU A 124 -5.35 -7.02 14.38
C LEU A 124 -4.68 -5.65 14.66
N LYS A 125 -5.35 -4.81 15.47
CA LYS A 125 -4.78 -3.52 15.92
C LYS A 125 -3.80 -3.68 17.09
N LYS A 126 -3.99 -4.73 17.89
CA LYS A 126 -3.16 -5.13 19.04
C LYS A 126 -2.97 -6.65 18.98
N ALA A 127 -1.85 -7.14 19.47
CA ALA A 127 -1.57 -8.57 19.50
C ALA A 127 -2.55 -9.25 20.47
N LEU A 128 -3.17 -10.35 20.02
CA LEU A 128 -3.87 -11.26 20.91
C LEU A 128 -2.85 -12.18 21.57
N ALA A 129 -3.14 -12.61 22.80
CA ALA A 129 -2.38 -13.69 23.42
C ALA A 129 -2.48 -14.94 22.52
N GLU A 130 -1.35 -15.58 22.27
CA GLU A 130 -1.25 -16.75 21.37
C GLU A 130 -2.24 -17.86 21.79
N GLU A 131 -2.35 -18.09 23.10
CA GLU A 131 -3.30 -19.00 23.73
C GLU A 131 -4.75 -18.74 23.29
N ARG A 132 -5.13 -17.45 23.17
CA ARG A 132 -6.49 -17.06 22.79
C ARG A 132 -6.75 -17.29 21.31
N VAL A 133 -5.76 -17.04 20.47
CA VAL A 133 -5.85 -17.31 19.03
C VAL A 133 -5.95 -18.81 18.78
N GLN A 134 -5.13 -19.60 19.49
CA GLN A 134 -5.12 -21.05 19.40
C GLN A 134 -6.44 -21.65 19.89
N GLU A 135 -6.98 -21.16 21.00
CA GLU A 135 -8.30 -21.58 21.50
C GLU A 135 -9.38 -21.40 20.42
N ILE A 136 -9.50 -20.21 19.83
CA ILE A 136 -10.50 -19.94 18.78
C ILE A 136 -10.29 -20.86 17.57
N ALA A 137 -9.03 -21.11 17.19
CA ALA A 137 -8.72 -21.99 16.07
C ALA A 137 -9.14 -23.44 16.36
N GLU A 138 -8.81 -23.98 17.53
CA GLU A 138 -9.15 -25.34 17.93
C GLU A 138 -10.66 -25.56 18.02
N TRP A 139 -11.40 -24.62 18.62
CA TRP A 139 -12.87 -24.70 18.72
C TRP A 139 -13.58 -24.71 17.37
N ASN A 140 -12.98 -24.06 16.37
CA ASN A 140 -13.53 -23.96 15.01
C ASN A 140 -12.83 -24.91 14.02
N GLY A 141 -11.93 -25.79 14.46
CA GLY A 141 -11.22 -26.72 13.56
C GLY A 141 -10.34 -26.03 12.50
N LEU A 142 -9.79 -24.86 12.83
CA LEU A 142 -8.97 -24.05 11.92
C LEU A 142 -7.48 -24.31 12.13
N ILE A 143 -6.73 -24.25 11.03
CA ILE A 143 -5.27 -24.18 11.06
C ILE A 143 -4.89 -22.70 11.10
N ILE A 144 -3.95 -22.33 11.98
CA ILE A 144 -3.44 -20.95 12.09
C ILE A 144 -1.97 -20.87 11.70
N GLU A 145 -1.61 -19.80 11.00
CA GLU A 145 -0.23 -19.43 10.70
C GLU A 145 -0.04 -17.93 10.97
N TYR A 146 1.03 -17.57 11.67
CA TYR A 146 1.36 -16.17 11.93
C TYR A 146 2.26 -15.62 10.83
N ASP A 147 1.78 -14.56 10.17
CA ASP A 147 2.56 -13.75 9.23
C ASP A 147 3.52 -12.80 9.99
N ASP A 148 3.04 -12.28 11.13
CA ASP A 148 3.72 -11.45 12.12
C ASP A 148 2.87 -11.39 13.42
N ASP A 149 3.32 -10.65 14.44
CA ASP A 149 2.65 -10.52 15.75
C ASP A 149 1.18 -10.05 15.69
N LEU A 150 0.76 -9.39 14.60
CA LEU A 150 -0.58 -8.83 14.43
C LEU A 150 -1.36 -9.49 13.30
N THR A 151 -0.70 -10.25 12.45
CA THR A 151 -1.29 -10.81 11.23
C THR A 151 -1.35 -12.32 11.34
N ILE A 152 -2.57 -12.84 11.28
CA ILE A 152 -2.86 -14.26 11.41
C ILE A 152 -3.57 -14.72 10.13
N GLN A 153 -3.14 -15.86 9.61
CA GLN A 153 -3.84 -16.61 8.58
C GLN A 153 -4.64 -17.74 9.22
N LEU A 154 -5.84 -17.97 8.71
CA LEU A 154 -6.77 -19.00 9.17
C LEU A 154 -7.12 -19.85 7.97
N HIS A 155 -6.99 -21.17 8.09
CA HIS A 155 -7.34 -22.11 7.05
C HIS A 155 -8.39 -23.08 7.55
N GLY A 156 -9.45 -23.27 6.78
CA GLY A 156 -10.54 -24.18 7.12
C GLY A 156 -11.58 -24.26 6.00
N ASP A 157 -12.65 -24.99 6.26
CA ASP A 157 -13.81 -24.99 5.37
C ASP A 157 -14.56 -23.65 5.44
N ASP A 158 -15.31 -23.30 4.38
CA ASP A 158 -15.97 -22.00 4.24
C ASP A 158 -16.80 -21.58 5.47
N LYS A 159 -17.50 -22.54 6.09
CA LYS A 159 -18.36 -22.27 7.25
C LYS A 159 -17.54 -21.96 8.50
N ASP A 160 -16.58 -22.81 8.80
CA ASP A 160 -15.78 -22.72 10.02
C ASP A 160 -14.86 -21.51 9.97
N LEU A 161 -14.30 -21.22 8.78
CA LEU A 161 -13.49 -20.04 8.55
C LEU A 161 -14.28 -18.75 8.81
N LYS A 162 -15.54 -18.68 8.34
CA LYS A 162 -16.39 -17.50 8.58
C LYS A 162 -16.71 -17.30 10.06
N ILE A 163 -16.90 -18.39 10.80
CA ILE A 163 -17.17 -18.32 12.25
C ILE A 163 -15.91 -17.87 12.98
N GLY A 164 -14.75 -18.51 12.76
CA GLY A 164 -13.50 -18.12 13.40
C GLY A 164 -13.06 -16.70 13.05
N LEU A 165 -13.22 -16.25 11.80
CA LEU A 165 -12.96 -14.86 11.41
C LEU A 165 -13.87 -13.88 12.14
N LYS A 166 -15.14 -14.23 12.37
CA LYS A 166 -16.10 -13.39 13.09
C LYS A 166 -15.74 -13.29 14.58
N GLU A 167 -15.33 -14.40 15.19
CA GLU A 167 -14.90 -14.45 16.59
C GLU A 167 -13.59 -13.70 16.80
N MET A 168 -12.58 -13.90 15.94
CA MET A 168 -11.37 -13.07 15.98
C MET A 168 -11.68 -11.60 15.65
N GLY A 169 -12.72 -11.38 14.85
CA GLY A 169 -13.26 -10.08 14.48
C GLY A 169 -13.69 -9.22 15.67
N SER A 170 -14.21 -9.82 16.75
CA SER A 170 -14.68 -9.05 17.91
C SER A 170 -13.54 -8.32 18.64
N PHE A 171 -12.31 -8.79 18.50
CA PHE A 171 -11.13 -8.19 19.13
C PHE A 171 -10.56 -6.99 18.34
N PHE A 172 -11.16 -6.61 17.20
CA PHE A 172 -10.78 -5.39 16.50
C PHE A 172 -11.24 -4.09 17.18
N LEU A 173 -12.25 -4.20 18.06
CA LEU A 173 -12.92 -3.06 18.70
C LEU A 173 -12.37 -2.74 20.09
N GLU A 174 -11.57 -3.62 20.69
CA GLU A 174 -10.89 -3.46 21.99
C GLU A 174 -9.45 -2.90 21.85
#